data_AF-A0A5B8AFH6-F1
#
_entry.id   AF-A0A5B8AFH6-F1
#
_cell.length_a   1.000
_cell.length_b   1.000
_cell.length_c   1.000
_cell.angle_alpha   90.00
_cell.angle_beta   90.00
_cell.angle_gamma   90.00
#
_symmetry.space_group_name_H-M   'P 1'
#
loop_
_entity.id
_entity.type
_entity.pdbx_description
1 polymer ?
#
loop_
_entity_poly.entity_id
_entity_poly.type
_entity_poly.pdbx_seq_one_letter_code
_entity_poly.pdbx_strand_id
1 'polypeptide(L)'
;MVEIVKWWLATILVFCLLANGKASQEVMTKMSATFFKLLEECKKEASVTDDLIQGLVKFWNEDSELGARELGCVIICMATKHDLVDADEFRMHHENAYNFAKDHGADDEMAKSVVKSIHGCEEQFVGNPDHCARVMDVTRCFRGEMHRLKWAPPVEVLMGEMLAEV
;
A
#
# COMPACT_ATOMS: atom_id res chain seq x y z
N MET A 1 -30.90 2.51 -34.80
CA MET A 1 -30.92 3.29 -33.55
C MET A 1 -30.55 2.45 -32.33
N VAL A 2 -31.25 1.32 -32.08
CA VAL A 2 -30.99 0.45 -30.91
C VAL A 2 -29.59 -0.14 -30.87
N GLU A 3 -29.06 -0.62 -32.02
CA GLU A 3 -27.69 -1.11 -32.15
C GLU A 3 -26.67 -0.04 -31.75
N ILE A 4 -26.76 1.17 -32.34
CA ILE A 4 -25.84 2.28 -32.05
C ILE A 4 -25.87 2.63 -30.55
N VAL A 5 -27.05 2.74 -29.94
CA VAL A 5 -27.18 3.00 -28.49
C VAL A 5 -26.55 1.89 -27.65
N LYS A 6 -26.67 0.63 -28.07
CA LYS A 6 -26.07 -0.53 -27.39
C LYS A 6 -24.53 -0.51 -27.45
N TRP A 7 -23.96 -0.16 -28.59
CA TRP A 7 -22.49 -0.02 -28.76
C TRP A 7 -21.95 1.18 -27.96
N TRP A 8 -22.69 2.30 -27.93
CA TRP A 8 -22.32 3.47 -27.12
C TRP A 8 -22.41 3.22 -25.62
N LEU A 9 -23.44 2.51 -25.16
CA LEU A 9 -23.53 2.12 -23.76
C LEU A 9 -22.42 1.15 -23.36
N ALA A 10 -22.06 0.21 -24.25
CA ALA A 10 -20.94 -0.70 -24.01
C ALA A 10 -19.59 0.06 -23.93
N THR A 11 -19.34 1.03 -24.80
CA THR A 11 -18.10 1.84 -24.73
C THR A 11 -18.05 2.72 -23.50
N ILE A 12 -19.17 3.34 -23.09
CA ILE A 12 -19.24 4.13 -21.85
C ILE A 12 -18.92 3.25 -20.62
N LEU A 13 -19.51 2.06 -20.55
CA LEU A 13 -19.30 1.14 -19.43
C LEU A 13 -17.84 0.69 -19.30
N VAL A 14 -17.20 0.38 -20.44
CA VAL A 14 -15.77 0.03 -20.49
C VAL A 14 -14.91 1.21 -20.05
N PHE A 15 -15.24 2.42 -20.48
CA PHE A 15 -14.48 3.62 -20.10
C PHE A 15 -14.55 3.92 -18.60
N CYS A 16 -15.74 3.78 -17.98
CA CYS A 16 -15.91 3.94 -16.53
C CYS A 16 -15.09 2.92 -15.73
N LEU A 17 -15.03 1.66 -16.16
CA LEU A 17 -14.22 0.62 -15.49
C LEU A 17 -12.72 0.93 -15.56
N LEU A 18 -12.23 1.44 -16.69
CA LEU A 18 -10.83 1.83 -16.87
C LEU A 18 -10.46 3.09 -16.07
N ALA A 19 -11.38 4.05 -15.93
CA ALA A 19 -11.16 5.28 -15.19
C ALA A 19 -11.01 5.02 -13.67
N ASN A 20 -11.83 4.13 -13.10
CA ASN A 20 -11.77 3.79 -11.69
C ASN A 20 -10.42 3.17 -11.28
N GLY A 21 -9.87 2.27 -12.10
CA GLY A 21 -8.55 1.66 -11.80
C GLY A 21 -7.42 2.69 -11.73
N LYS A 22 -7.43 3.69 -12.61
CA LYS A 22 -6.42 4.76 -12.62
C LYS A 22 -6.50 5.65 -11.38
N ALA A 23 -7.71 6.02 -10.96
CA ALA A 23 -7.90 6.83 -9.75
C ALA A 23 -7.40 6.09 -8.49
N SER A 24 -7.72 4.80 -8.36
CA SER A 24 -7.22 4.00 -7.23
C SER A 24 -5.70 3.84 -7.24
N GLN A 25 -5.10 3.64 -8.41
CA GLN A 25 -3.63 3.60 -8.54
C GLN A 25 -2.98 4.92 -8.17
N GLU A 26 -3.57 6.06 -8.54
CA GLU A 26 -3.07 7.39 -8.16
C GLU A 26 -3.09 7.57 -6.64
N VAL A 27 -4.20 7.23 -5.98
CA VAL A 27 -4.32 7.28 -4.51
C VAL A 27 -3.26 6.39 -3.85
N MET A 28 -3.13 5.13 -4.30
CA MET A 28 -2.12 4.21 -3.78
C MET A 28 -0.68 4.69 -4.04
N THR A 29 -0.45 5.41 -5.14
CA THR A 29 0.86 6.02 -5.44
C THR A 29 1.18 7.10 -4.40
N LYS A 30 0.26 8.04 -4.16
CA LYS A 30 0.44 9.12 -3.17
C LYS A 30 0.62 8.58 -1.76
N MET A 31 -0.21 7.61 -1.37
CA MET A 31 -0.08 6.92 -0.07
C MET A 31 1.29 6.26 0.06
N SER A 32 1.74 5.53 -0.96
CA SER A 32 3.04 4.84 -0.94
C SER A 32 4.20 5.84 -0.88
N ALA A 33 4.15 6.91 -1.67
CA ALA A 33 5.18 7.95 -1.68
C ALA A 33 5.33 8.60 -0.30
N THR A 34 4.22 9.06 0.30
CA THR A 34 4.23 9.62 1.66
C THR A 34 4.68 8.60 2.70
N PHE A 35 4.21 7.35 2.62
CA PHE A 35 4.61 6.30 3.55
C PHE A 35 6.13 6.09 3.53
N PHE A 36 6.72 6.03 2.34
CA PHE A 36 8.17 5.82 2.16
C PHE A 36 9.05 7.05 2.42
N LYS A 37 8.50 8.24 2.70
CA LYS A 37 9.30 9.41 3.13
C LYS A 37 10.16 9.13 4.37
N LEU A 38 9.69 8.25 5.25
CA LEU A 38 10.37 7.89 6.50
C LEU A 38 11.35 6.72 6.34
N LEU A 39 11.54 6.22 5.12
CA LEU A 39 12.37 5.04 4.85
C LEU A 39 13.81 5.22 5.31
N GLU A 40 14.47 6.30 4.91
CA GLU A 40 15.89 6.51 5.25
C GLU A 40 16.12 6.71 6.74
N GLU A 41 15.16 7.32 7.44
CA GLU A 41 15.19 7.47 8.90
C GLU A 41 15.05 6.10 9.58
N CYS A 42 14.02 5.35 9.23
CA CYS A 42 13.75 4.03 9.81
C CYS A 42 14.82 2.99 9.48
N LYS A 43 15.42 3.06 8.29
CA LYS A 43 16.55 2.20 7.91
C LYS A 43 17.76 2.44 8.83
N LYS A 44 18.08 3.71 9.13
CA LYS A 44 19.16 4.08 10.05
C LYS A 44 18.88 3.61 11.47
N GLU A 45 17.66 3.82 11.97
CA GLU A 45 17.25 3.37 13.31
C GLU A 45 17.32 1.84 13.47
N ALA A 46 16.88 1.11 12.45
CA ALA A 46 16.94 -0.35 12.43
C ALA A 46 18.34 -0.91 12.12
N SER A 47 19.36 -0.06 11.92
CA SER A 47 20.73 -0.45 11.55
C SER A 47 20.81 -1.35 10.31
N VAL A 48 19.86 -1.19 9.38
CA VAL A 48 19.83 -1.97 8.14
C VAL A 48 20.72 -1.26 7.12
N THR A 49 21.80 -1.92 6.70
CA THR A 49 22.82 -1.32 5.81
C THR A 49 22.62 -1.66 4.33
N ASP A 50 21.70 -2.57 4.02
CA ASP A 50 21.37 -3.00 2.66
C ASP A 50 20.66 -1.90 1.86
N ASP A 51 20.75 -2.01 0.53
CA ASP A 51 20.06 -1.16 -0.47
C ASP A 51 18.53 -1.46 -0.49
N LEU A 52 17.86 -1.29 0.66
CA LEU A 52 16.43 -1.55 0.85
C LEU A 52 15.54 -0.63 0.01
N ILE A 53 16.05 0.50 -0.47
CA ILE A 53 15.31 1.42 -1.35
C ILE A 53 14.84 0.67 -2.60
N GLN A 54 15.71 -0.15 -3.20
CA GLN A 54 15.32 -0.97 -4.36
C GLN A 54 14.34 -2.08 -3.96
N GLY A 55 14.45 -2.62 -2.74
CA GLY A 55 13.55 -3.66 -2.21
C GLY A 55 12.12 -3.16 -1.95
N LEU A 56 11.96 -1.91 -1.51
CA LEU A 56 10.67 -1.27 -1.27
C LEU A 56 10.06 -0.63 -2.53
N VAL A 57 10.87 -0.19 -3.49
CA VAL A 57 10.38 0.10 -4.85
C VAL A 57 9.93 -1.19 -5.54
N LYS A 58 10.66 -2.29 -5.34
CA LYS A 58 10.24 -3.65 -5.70
C LYS A 58 9.07 -4.17 -4.87
N PHE A 59 8.66 -3.48 -3.79
CA PHE A 59 7.47 -3.89 -3.04
C PHE A 59 6.30 -4.09 -3.98
N TRP A 60 6.02 -3.10 -4.83
CA TRP A 60 4.94 -3.17 -5.80
C TRP A 60 5.25 -4.02 -7.05
N ASN A 61 6.43 -4.63 -7.13
CA ASN A 61 6.72 -5.63 -8.14
C ASN A 61 6.31 -7.02 -7.60
N GLU A 62 5.29 -7.60 -8.23
CA GLU A 62 4.69 -8.88 -7.85
C GLU A 62 5.72 -10.04 -7.86
N ASP A 63 6.67 -9.99 -8.79
CA ASP A 63 7.70 -11.02 -8.99
C ASP A 63 8.89 -10.89 -8.03
N SER A 64 8.91 -9.84 -7.20
CA SER A 64 10.00 -9.61 -6.26
C SER A 64 9.80 -10.37 -4.95
N GLU A 65 10.80 -11.17 -4.59
CA GLU A 65 10.92 -11.73 -3.25
C GLU A 65 11.14 -10.59 -2.26
N LEU A 66 10.13 -10.33 -1.42
CA LEU A 66 10.27 -9.45 -0.28
C LEU A 66 11.05 -10.21 0.80
N GLY A 67 12.37 -10.18 0.68
CA GLY A 67 13.30 -10.79 1.61
C GLY A 67 13.49 -9.95 2.88
N ALA A 68 13.92 -10.64 3.94
CA ALA A 68 14.38 -10.15 5.24
C ALA A 68 13.29 -9.74 6.25
N ARG A 69 13.35 -10.36 7.43
CA ARG A 69 12.61 -9.98 8.65
C ARG A 69 12.88 -8.51 9.00
N GLU A 70 14.08 -8.06 8.74
CA GLU A 70 14.60 -6.71 8.97
C GLU A 70 13.79 -5.65 8.21
N LEU A 71 13.32 -5.96 7.00
CA LEU A 71 12.43 -5.08 6.25
C LEU A 71 11.08 -4.89 6.96
N GLY A 72 10.60 -5.91 7.68
CA GLY A 72 9.42 -5.80 8.53
C GLY A 72 9.62 -4.83 9.68
N CYS A 73 10.82 -4.81 10.27
CA CYS A 73 11.17 -3.83 11.29
C CYS A 73 11.25 -2.39 10.73
N VAL A 74 11.67 -2.23 9.48
CA VAL A 74 11.65 -0.91 8.81
C VAL A 74 10.21 -0.47 8.52
N ILE A 75 9.36 -1.37 8.03
CA ILE A 75 7.95 -1.09 7.75
C ILE A 75 7.20 -0.70 9.03
N ILE A 76 7.39 -1.43 10.13
CA ILE A 76 6.71 -1.12 11.39
C ILE A 76 7.19 0.22 11.98
N CYS A 77 8.48 0.56 11.82
CA CYS A 77 8.99 1.87 12.18
C CYS A 77 8.29 2.99 11.38
N MET A 78 8.19 2.85 10.05
CA MET A 78 7.52 3.86 9.21
C MET A 78 6.05 4.00 9.60
N ALA A 79 5.35 2.87 9.79
CA ALA A 79 3.95 2.86 10.21
C ALA A 79 3.76 3.53 11.57
N THR A 80 4.66 3.30 12.54
CA THR A 80 4.60 3.92 13.87
C THR A 80 4.79 5.43 13.77
N LYS A 81 5.75 5.90 12.99
CA LYS A 81 6.03 7.34 12.84
C LYS A 81 4.95 8.09 12.05
N HIS A 82 4.20 7.39 11.18
CA HIS A 82 2.97 7.90 10.55
C HIS A 82 1.72 7.74 11.43
N ASP A 83 1.87 7.27 12.68
CA ASP A 83 0.77 7.02 13.62
C ASP A 83 -0.27 6.01 13.09
N LEU A 84 0.16 5.05 12.28
CA LEU A 84 -0.72 4.06 11.62
C LEU A 84 -0.86 2.76 12.40
N VAL A 85 -0.09 2.58 13.47
CA VAL A 85 -0.12 1.38 14.31
C VAL A 85 -0.23 1.75 15.78
N ASP A 86 -0.97 0.93 16.52
CA ASP A 86 -0.93 0.91 17.97
C ASP A 86 0.42 0.32 18.42
N ALA A 87 1.17 1.09 19.21
CA ALA A 87 2.52 0.73 19.63
C ALA A 87 2.57 -0.41 20.66
N ASP A 88 1.47 -0.68 21.36
CA ASP A 88 1.38 -1.74 22.36
C ASP A 88 1.00 -3.08 21.70
N GLU A 89 0.08 -3.06 20.74
CA GLU A 89 -0.39 -4.27 20.06
C GLU A 89 0.38 -4.60 18.77
N PHE A 90 1.09 -3.62 18.22
CA PHE A 90 1.71 -3.68 16.89
C PHE A 90 0.71 -4.10 15.82
N ARG A 91 -0.44 -3.44 15.84
CA ARG A 91 -1.58 -3.60 14.92
C ARG A 91 -1.99 -2.26 14.36
N MET A 92 -2.60 -2.26 13.18
CA MET A 92 -3.09 -1.07 12.51
C MET A 92 -4.08 -0.31 13.40
N HIS A 93 -3.88 0.99 13.53
CA HIS A 93 -4.84 1.90 14.13
C HIS A 93 -5.89 2.27 13.07
N HIS A 94 -7.09 1.68 13.14
CA HIS A 94 -8.09 1.76 12.06
C HIS A 94 -8.49 3.18 11.65
N GLU A 95 -8.70 4.08 12.62
CA GLU A 95 -9.10 5.46 12.33
C GLU A 95 -7.99 6.25 11.63
N ASN A 96 -6.77 6.22 12.18
CA ASN A 96 -5.60 6.84 11.56
C ASN A 96 -5.30 6.27 10.17
N ALA A 97 -5.39 4.96 9.97
CA ALA A 97 -5.23 4.35 8.65
C ALA A 97 -6.33 4.79 7.66
N TYR A 98 -7.57 4.93 8.12
CA TYR A 98 -8.66 5.48 7.33
C TYR A 98 -8.37 6.93 6.92
N ASN A 99 -8.04 7.79 7.89
CA ASN A 99 -7.75 9.20 7.65
C ASN A 99 -6.51 9.38 6.75
N PHE A 100 -5.48 8.57 6.95
CA PHE A 100 -4.31 8.55 6.08
C PHE A 100 -4.72 8.24 4.63
N ALA A 101 -5.58 7.26 4.38
CA ALA A 101 -6.07 7.01 3.02
C ALA A 101 -6.87 8.20 2.46
N LYS A 102 -7.75 8.80 3.26
CA LYS A 102 -8.57 9.97 2.89
C LYS A 102 -7.70 11.18 2.51
N ASP A 103 -6.67 11.47 3.29
CA ASP A 103 -5.76 12.60 3.08
C ASP A 103 -4.97 12.49 1.77
N HIS A 104 -4.84 11.27 1.23
CA HIS A 104 -4.18 11.00 -0.05
C HIS A 104 -5.16 10.84 -1.22
N GLY A 105 -6.43 11.19 -1.03
CA GLY A 105 -7.44 11.28 -2.08
C GLY A 105 -8.37 10.08 -2.18
N ALA A 106 -8.35 9.15 -1.23
CA ALA A 106 -9.35 8.09 -1.18
C ALA A 106 -10.75 8.67 -0.88
N ASP A 107 -11.77 8.16 -1.56
CA ASP A 107 -13.14 8.30 -1.08
C ASP A 107 -13.38 7.37 0.13
N ASP A 108 -14.58 7.46 0.72
CA ASP A 108 -14.91 6.69 1.94
C ASP A 108 -14.92 5.18 1.68
N GLU A 109 -15.30 4.75 0.48
CA GLU A 109 -15.37 3.34 0.11
C GLU A 109 -13.97 2.76 -0.06
N MET A 110 -13.09 3.46 -0.77
CA MET A 110 -11.70 3.08 -0.96
C MET A 110 -10.95 3.08 0.36
N ALA A 111 -11.10 4.10 1.20
CA ALA A 111 -10.44 4.16 2.51
C ALA A 111 -10.85 2.98 3.40
N LYS A 112 -12.15 2.66 3.47
CA LYS A 112 -12.64 1.46 4.18
C LYS A 112 -12.08 0.17 3.58
N SER A 113 -11.97 0.09 2.26
CA SER A 113 -11.44 -1.09 1.57
C SER A 113 -9.96 -1.32 1.91
N VAL A 114 -9.14 -0.26 1.97
CA VAL A 114 -7.73 -0.34 2.38
C VAL A 114 -7.62 -0.85 3.82
N VAL A 115 -8.32 -0.21 4.76
CA VAL A 115 -8.33 -0.61 6.19
C VAL A 115 -8.78 -2.06 6.34
N LYS A 116 -9.86 -2.45 5.67
CA LYS A 116 -10.37 -3.83 5.70
C LYS A 116 -9.35 -4.83 5.14
N SER A 117 -8.64 -4.48 4.07
CA SER A 117 -7.63 -5.34 3.46
C SER A 117 -6.45 -5.57 4.41
N ILE A 118 -5.93 -4.52 5.04
CA ILE A 118 -4.85 -4.63 6.02
C ILE A 118 -5.32 -5.46 7.22
N HIS A 119 -6.49 -5.14 7.78
CA HIS A 119 -7.03 -5.86 8.92
C HIS A 119 -7.22 -7.36 8.64
N GLY A 120 -7.79 -7.72 7.48
CA GLY A 120 -7.94 -9.12 7.08
C GLY A 120 -6.61 -9.85 6.87
N CYS A 121 -5.54 -9.13 6.50
CA CYS A 121 -4.20 -9.68 6.47
C CYS A 121 -3.61 -9.88 7.87
N GLU A 122 -3.82 -8.94 8.81
CA GLU A 122 -3.40 -9.12 10.21
C GLU A 122 -4.03 -10.34 10.86
N GLU A 123 -5.34 -10.55 10.65
CA GLU A 123 -6.09 -11.67 11.22
C GLU A 123 -5.50 -13.04 10.85
N GLN A 124 -4.89 -13.16 9.66
CA GLN A 124 -4.25 -14.39 9.19
C GLN A 124 -2.94 -14.69 9.94
N PHE A 125 -2.27 -13.69 10.50
CA PHE A 125 -0.92 -13.81 11.06
C PHE A 125 -0.81 -13.42 12.55
N VAL A 126 -1.95 -13.27 13.26
CA VAL A 126 -2.00 -12.90 14.69
C VAL A 126 -1.13 -13.80 15.57
N GLY A 127 -0.99 -15.07 15.21
CA GLY A 127 -0.24 -16.07 15.99
C GLY A 127 1.28 -15.94 15.96
N ASN A 128 1.86 -15.07 15.11
CA ASN A 128 3.31 -14.90 15.04
C ASN A 128 3.79 -13.89 16.10
N PRO A 129 4.60 -14.31 17.10
CA PRO A 129 5.09 -13.42 18.16
C PRO A 129 6.23 -12.50 17.71
N ASP A 130 6.88 -12.79 16.57
CA ASP A 130 7.89 -11.91 16.00
C ASP A 130 7.20 -10.81 15.17
N HIS A 131 7.07 -9.63 15.75
CA HIS A 131 6.38 -8.50 15.13
C HIS A 131 6.96 -8.13 13.75
N CYS A 132 8.28 -8.18 13.57
CA CYS A 132 8.88 -7.84 12.29
C CYS A 132 8.55 -8.89 11.22
N ALA A 133 8.64 -10.18 11.57
CA ALA A 133 8.25 -11.25 10.65
C ALA A 133 6.74 -11.20 10.32
N ARG A 134 5.90 -10.96 11.33
CA ARG A 134 4.45 -10.80 11.18
C ARG A 134 4.10 -9.66 10.24
N VAL A 135 4.73 -8.49 10.42
CA VAL A 135 4.52 -7.34 9.54
C VAL A 135 4.89 -7.69 8.10
N MET A 136 5.99 -8.41 7.87
CA MET A 136 6.32 -8.86 6.51
C MET A 136 5.23 -9.73 5.88
N ASP A 137 4.64 -10.65 6.64
CA ASP A 137 3.56 -11.50 6.15
C ASP A 137 2.29 -10.69 5.85
N VAL A 138 1.92 -9.76 6.73
CA VAL A 138 0.81 -8.81 6.52
C VAL A 138 1.06 -7.96 5.27
N THR A 139 2.26 -7.42 5.11
CA THR A 139 2.64 -6.57 3.99
C THR A 139 2.63 -7.35 2.66
N ARG A 140 3.06 -8.61 2.63
CA ARG A 140 2.94 -9.49 1.45
C ARG A 140 1.48 -9.79 1.10
N CYS A 141 0.66 -10.09 2.10
CA CYS A 141 -0.78 -10.30 1.92
C CYS A 141 -1.46 -9.05 1.35
N PHE A 142 -1.21 -7.88 1.95
CA PHE A 142 -1.78 -6.62 1.51
C PHE A 142 -1.37 -6.29 0.08
N ARG A 143 -0.09 -6.49 -0.27
CA ARG A 143 0.39 -6.39 -1.66
C ARG A 143 -0.46 -7.24 -2.60
N GLY A 144 -0.62 -8.53 -2.27
CA GLY A 144 -1.40 -9.45 -3.10
C GLY A 144 -2.84 -8.96 -3.34
N GLU A 145 -3.50 -8.44 -2.31
CA GLU A 145 -4.84 -7.87 -2.44
C GLU A 145 -4.87 -6.64 -3.35
N MET A 146 -3.90 -5.73 -3.22
CA MET A 146 -3.83 -4.53 -4.06
C MET A 146 -3.53 -4.87 -5.53
N HIS A 147 -2.70 -5.89 -5.80
CA HIS A 147 -2.51 -6.42 -7.15
C HIS A 147 -3.80 -7.03 -7.70
N ARG A 148 -4.51 -7.85 -6.91
CA ARG A 148 -5.79 -8.45 -7.29
C ARG A 148 -6.86 -7.41 -7.62
N LEU A 149 -6.89 -6.31 -6.89
CA LEU A 149 -7.80 -5.17 -7.13
C LEU A 149 -7.34 -4.25 -8.26
N LYS A 150 -6.13 -4.45 -8.82
CA LYS A 150 -5.48 -3.56 -9.79
C LYS A 150 -5.24 -2.15 -9.25
N TRP A 151 -5.02 -2.05 -7.95
CA TRP A 151 -4.73 -0.80 -7.24
C TRP A 151 -3.23 -0.58 -7.02
N ALA A 152 -2.42 -1.64 -7.19
CA ALA A 152 -0.97 -1.54 -7.13
C ALA A 152 -0.47 -0.43 -8.08
N PRO A 153 0.32 0.54 -7.59
CA PRO A 153 0.85 1.63 -8.38
C PRO A 153 1.90 1.10 -9.37
N PRO A 154 1.97 1.67 -10.58
CA PRO A 154 3.09 1.40 -11.48
C PRO A 154 4.39 1.87 -10.84
N VAL A 155 5.40 0.99 -10.76
CA VAL A 155 6.69 1.26 -10.09
C VAL A 155 7.35 2.53 -10.60
N GLU A 156 7.33 2.75 -11.93
CA GLU A 156 7.90 3.93 -12.57
C GLU A 156 7.24 5.24 -12.09
N VAL A 157 5.93 5.22 -11.89
CA VAL A 157 5.17 6.38 -11.43
C VAL A 157 5.48 6.65 -9.96
N LEU A 158 5.50 5.61 -9.13
CA LEU A 158 5.86 5.74 -7.71
C LEU A 158 7.27 6.32 -7.52
N MET A 159 8.24 5.84 -8.30
CA MET A 159 9.60 6.39 -8.26
C MET A 159 9.62 7.88 -8.63
N GLY A 160 8.84 8.28 -9.63
CA GLY A 160 8.69 9.69 -10.00
C GLY A 160 8.16 10.55 -8.86
N GLU A 161 7.08 10.11 -8.20
CA GLU A 161 6.49 10.82 -7.06
C GLU A 161 7.46 10.91 -5.87
N MET A 162 8.13 9.81 -5.52
CA MET A 162 9.10 9.81 -4.42
C MET A 162 10.27 10.77 -4.64
N LEU A 163 10.68 10.98 -5.90
CA LEU A 163 11.74 11.94 -6.27
C LEU A 163 11.23 13.39 -6.33
N ALA A 164 9.94 13.60 -6.57
CA ALA A 164 9.33 14.93 -6.65
C ALA A 164 9.06 15.54 -5.27
N GLU A 165 8.93 14.71 -4.24
CA GLU A 165 8.65 15.13 -2.86
C GLU A 165 9.91 15.36 -1.99
N VAL A 166 11.12 15.34 -2.59
CA VAL A 166 12.41 15.58 -1.91
C VAL A 166 12.86 17.03 -2.02
#